data_AF-A0A931WBD2-F1
#
_entry.id   AF-A0A931WBD2-F1
#
_cell.length_a   1.000
_cell.length_b   1.000
_cell.length_c   1.000
_cell.angle_alpha   90.00
_cell.angle_beta   90.00
_cell.angle_gamma   90.00
#
_symmetry.space_group_name_H-M   'P 1'
#
loop_
_entity.id
_entity.type
_entity.pdbx_description
1 polymer ?
#
loop_
_entity_poly.entity_id
_entity_poly.type
_entity_poly.pdbx_seq_one_letter_code
_entity_poly.pdbx_strand_id
1 'polypeptide(L)'
;MTDKELGEIYGSPEKPLTGERIRQIRGGRNGFIKKLHRNSSDRLQARFPLEELSVMKPTVFRSEVTSRVAQQVEQGITNRHQIAENTGLTSAEVTKAAHRLKEVGIEIPRVLGSFKQLEQDAEIEEDDKKLQEILNNLSVDTIIYYFQWRSKDPKAITVLTKILKNAGLHIRTRELKPVRDTIRDVGIPIRFAETSYSIKRNGKEYPQSYTVVFTKHIERILLAIRGNPDVFKRLNDNPVALAYGPEPQQYPTTTDFRKGEKYVSVGTVLWDHFRFRISSQSGGYNALLNGCRVSVFKKHAYYCRKDQENDLVDFLRERLREFGKIK
;
A
#
# COMPACT_ATOMS: atom_id res chain seq x y z
N MET A 1 36.18 -5.57 -20.11
CA MET A 1 37.40 -6.05 -19.46
C MET A 1 37.09 -6.80 -18.18
N THR A 2 36.74 -8.07 -18.37
CA THR A 2 36.75 -9.09 -17.31
C THR A 2 38.19 -9.35 -16.85
N ASP A 3 38.37 -9.94 -15.66
CA ASP A 3 39.71 -10.28 -15.17
C ASP A 3 40.40 -11.33 -16.07
N LYS A 4 39.61 -12.08 -16.87
CA LYS A 4 40.08 -13.00 -17.91
C LYS A 4 40.66 -12.25 -19.12
N GLU A 5 39.96 -11.23 -19.63
CA GLU A 5 40.43 -10.37 -20.74
C GLU A 5 41.71 -9.60 -20.38
N LEU A 6 41.88 -9.16 -19.13
CA LEU A 6 43.10 -8.49 -18.66
C LEU A 6 44.29 -9.44 -18.48
N GLY A 7 44.02 -10.69 -18.10
CA GLY A 7 45.03 -11.75 -18.03
C GLY A 7 45.56 -12.14 -19.41
N GLU A 8 44.73 -12.06 -20.44
CA GLU A 8 45.09 -12.34 -21.85
C GLU A 8 45.86 -11.18 -22.51
N ILE A 9 45.59 -9.92 -22.14
CA ILE A 9 46.28 -8.75 -22.71
C ILE A 9 47.65 -8.50 -22.07
N TYR A 10 47.79 -8.74 -20.75
CA TYR A 10 48.99 -8.35 -19.99
C TYR A 10 49.78 -9.53 -19.41
N GLY A 11 49.30 -10.76 -19.53
CA GLY A 11 50.02 -11.98 -19.17
C GLY A 11 50.74 -12.57 -20.38
N SER A 12 51.92 -13.15 -20.18
CA SER A 12 52.53 -14.03 -21.19
C SER A 12 51.90 -15.43 -21.10
N PRO A 13 51.88 -16.21 -22.20
CA PRO A 13 51.31 -17.57 -22.21
C PRO A 13 51.88 -18.49 -21.12
N GLU A 14 53.12 -18.26 -20.71
CA GLU A 14 53.83 -19.06 -19.71
C GLU A 14 53.53 -18.65 -18.25
N LYS A 15 52.99 -17.44 -18.01
CA LYS A 15 52.65 -16.93 -16.67
C LYS A 15 51.40 -16.04 -16.71
N PRO A 16 50.18 -16.61 -16.70
CA PRO A 16 48.95 -15.82 -16.64
C PRO A 16 48.88 -15.01 -15.34
N LEU A 17 48.41 -13.76 -15.44
CA LEU A 17 48.17 -12.89 -14.28
C LEU A 17 47.02 -13.48 -13.43
N THR A 18 47.33 -13.90 -12.21
CA THR A 18 46.32 -14.42 -11.28
C THR A 18 45.38 -13.31 -10.80
N GLY A 19 44.14 -13.66 -10.43
CA GLY A 19 43.14 -12.70 -9.93
C GLY A 19 43.59 -11.90 -8.71
N GLU A 20 44.49 -12.46 -7.88
CA GLU A 20 45.13 -11.74 -6.77
C GLU A 20 46.13 -10.68 -7.24
N ARG A 21 46.89 -10.94 -8.30
CA ARG A 21 47.84 -9.98 -8.86
C ARG A 21 47.13 -8.82 -9.55
N ILE A 22 45.99 -9.09 -10.19
CA ILE A 22 45.08 -8.06 -10.74
C ILE A 22 44.45 -7.21 -9.61
N ARG A 23 44.08 -7.83 -8.48
CA ARG A 23 43.64 -7.11 -7.26
C ARG A 23 44.77 -6.28 -6.64
N GLN A 24 46.00 -6.77 -6.61
CA GLN A 24 47.17 -6.00 -6.16
C GLN A 24 47.49 -4.82 -7.07
N ILE A 25 47.33 -4.95 -8.40
CA ILE A 25 47.49 -3.84 -9.34
C ILE A 25 46.36 -2.80 -9.15
N ARG A 26 45.11 -3.23 -8.93
CA ARG A 26 43.99 -2.32 -8.61
C ARG A 26 44.14 -1.62 -7.26
N GLY A 27 44.56 -2.34 -6.20
CA GLY A 27 44.87 -1.76 -4.88
C GLY A 27 46.12 -0.89 -4.89
N GLY A 28 47.08 -1.21 -5.77
CA GLY A 28 48.32 -0.49 -5.96
C GLY A 28 48.17 0.83 -6.70
N ARG A 29 47.07 1.06 -7.44
CA ARG A 29 46.86 2.30 -8.21
C ARG A 29 46.67 3.53 -7.31
N ASN A 30 45.93 3.41 -6.21
CA ASN A 30 45.81 4.49 -5.22
C ASN A 30 47.12 4.66 -4.42
N GLY A 31 47.82 3.55 -4.14
CA GLY A 31 49.17 3.61 -3.54
C GLY A 31 50.19 4.28 -4.45
N PHE A 32 50.10 4.06 -5.75
CA PHE A 32 50.97 4.62 -6.80
C PHE A 32 50.70 6.11 -7.00
N ILE A 33 49.43 6.52 -7.11
CA ILE A 33 49.05 7.95 -7.21
C ILE A 33 49.46 8.70 -5.94
N LYS A 34 49.24 8.10 -4.76
CA LYS A 34 49.68 8.67 -3.47
C LYS A 34 51.21 8.78 -3.37
N LYS A 35 51.94 7.81 -3.92
CA LYS A 35 53.41 7.84 -3.97
C LYS A 35 53.93 8.87 -4.97
N LEU A 36 53.31 9.00 -6.14
CA LEU A 36 53.63 10.02 -7.15
C LEU A 36 53.36 11.44 -6.64
N HIS A 37 52.20 11.65 -6.01
CA HIS A 37 51.83 12.95 -5.43
C HIS A 37 52.80 13.37 -4.35
N ARG A 38 53.11 12.48 -3.40
CA ARG A 38 54.12 12.74 -2.34
C ARG A 38 55.53 12.99 -2.87
N ASN A 39 55.85 12.47 -4.05
CA ASN A 39 57.14 12.68 -4.72
C ASN A 39 57.13 13.84 -5.71
N SER A 40 56.04 14.63 -5.78
CA SER A 40 55.96 15.83 -6.62
C SER A 40 56.32 17.09 -5.83
N SER A 41 56.64 18.20 -6.52
CA SER A 41 56.98 19.46 -5.83
C SER A 41 55.82 20.01 -5.00
N ASP A 42 56.11 20.72 -3.91
CA ASP A 42 55.10 21.35 -3.03
C ASP A 42 54.08 22.20 -3.80
N ARG A 43 54.53 22.90 -4.85
CA ARG A 43 53.66 23.69 -5.74
C ARG A 43 52.64 22.83 -6.50
N LEU A 44 53.01 21.62 -6.92
CA LEU A 44 52.10 20.68 -7.58
C LEU A 44 51.16 20.01 -6.57
N GLN A 45 51.66 19.68 -5.39
CA GLN A 45 50.84 19.12 -4.32
C GLN A 45 49.76 20.09 -3.85
N ALA A 46 50.08 21.37 -3.72
CA ALA A 46 49.12 22.41 -3.35
C ALA A 46 48.11 22.72 -4.46
N ARG A 47 48.52 22.61 -5.73
CA ARG A 47 47.64 22.87 -6.89
C ARG A 47 46.69 21.73 -7.19
N PHE A 48 47.05 20.50 -6.83
CA PHE A 48 46.23 19.29 -7.01
C PHE A 48 46.25 18.47 -5.72
N PRO A 49 45.38 18.79 -4.74
CA PRO A 49 45.25 18.04 -3.50
C PRO A 49 44.99 16.55 -3.77
N LEU A 50 45.47 15.68 -2.89
CA LEU A 50 45.37 14.23 -3.08
C LEU A 50 43.90 13.77 -3.12
N GLU A 51 43.03 14.50 -2.42
CA GLU A 51 41.59 14.29 -2.38
C GLU A 51 40.95 14.52 -3.75
N GLU A 52 41.43 15.51 -4.52
CA GLU A 52 40.95 15.85 -5.87
C GLU A 52 41.52 14.91 -6.94
N LEU A 53 42.69 14.33 -6.70
CA LEU A 53 43.34 13.33 -7.56
C LEU A 53 42.83 11.90 -7.31
N SER A 54 41.99 11.69 -6.29
CA SER A 54 41.31 10.42 -6.09
C SER A 54 40.37 10.21 -7.27
N VAL A 55 40.86 9.42 -8.23
CA VAL A 55 40.17 9.19 -9.50
C VAL A 55 38.74 8.76 -9.20
N MET A 56 37.77 9.59 -9.58
CA MET A 56 36.38 9.17 -9.76
C MET A 56 36.43 7.78 -10.38
N LYS A 57 35.95 6.76 -9.64
CA LYS A 57 35.95 5.38 -10.12
C LYS A 57 35.40 5.42 -11.54
N PRO A 58 36.13 4.95 -12.58
CA PRO A 58 35.58 4.95 -13.93
C PRO A 58 34.25 4.20 -13.88
N THR A 59 33.18 4.91 -14.24
CA THR A 59 31.78 4.49 -14.09
C THR A 59 31.47 3.40 -15.09
N VAL A 60 32.04 2.21 -14.89
CA VAL A 60 31.59 1.03 -15.61
C VAL A 60 30.44 0.48 -14.79
N PHE A 61 29.22 0.89 -15.10
CA PHE A 61 28.03 0.18 -14.66
C PHE A 61 28.08 -1.24 -15.25
N ARG A 62 28.73 -2.17 -14.53
CA ARG A 62 29.04 -3.53 -15.02
C ARG A 62 27.81 -4.40 -15.28
N SER A 63 26.63 -3.88 -14.97
CA SER A 63 25.36 -4.60 -15.05
C SER A 63 24.36 -3.69 -15.74
N GLU A 64 23.74 -4.22 -16.80
CA GLU A 64 22.65 -3.56 -17.52
C GLU A 64 21.53 -3.11 -16.56
N VAL A 65 21.24 -3.91 -15.54
CA VAL A 65 20.31 -3.57 -14.45
C VAL A 65 20.71 -2.27 -13.73
N THR A 66 21.99 -2.13 -13.36
CA THR A 66 22.49 -0.93 -12.67
C THR A 66 22.45 0.30 -13.58
N SER A 67 22.78 0.16 -14.87
CA SER A 67 22.70 1.26 -15.84
C SER A 67 21.26 1.75 -16.05
N ARG A 68 20.30 0.82 -16.21
CA ARG A 68 18.88 1.16 -16.37
C ARG A 68 18.34 1.89 -15.14
N VAL A 69 18.71 1.44 -13.94
CA VAL A 69 18.34 2.11 -12.69
C VAL A 69 18.98 3.49 -12.58
N ALA A 70 20.26 3.64 -12.94
CA ALA A 70 20.95 4.94 -12.93
C ALA A 70 20.30 5.96 -13.88
N GLN A 71 19.94 5.52 -15.09
CA GLN A 71 19.28 6.37 -16.08
C GLN A 71 17.93 6.91 -15.59
N GLN A 72 17.16 6.10 -14.86
CA GLN A 72 15.91 6.58 -14.25
C GLN A 72 16.19 7.64 -13.16
N VAL A 73 17.24 7.46 -12.37
CA VAL A 73 17.63 8.44 -11.34
C VAL A 73 18.12 9.74 -11.95
N GLU A 74 18.88 9.69 -13.04
CA GLU A 74 19.29 10.87 -13.82
C GLU A 74 18.09 11.64 -14.39
N GLN A 75 17.01 10.93 -14.71
CA GLN A 75 15.72 11.52 -15.12
C GLN A 75 14.90 12.06 -13.93
N GLY A 76 15.46 12.08 -12.73
CA GLY A 76 14.82 12.58 -11.51
C GLY A 76 13.92 11.56 -10.78
N ILE A 77 13.86 10.32 -11.25
CA ILE A 77 13.01 9.29 -10.64
C ILE A 77 13.75 8.65 -9.47
N THR A 78 13.28 8.92 -8.26
CA THR A 78 13.91 8.45 -7.01
C THR A 78 13.15 7.30 -6.35
N ASN A 79 11.94 6.99 -6.81
CA ASN A 79 11.12 5.90 -6.30
C ASN A 79 11.55 4.55 -6.91
N ARG A 80 12.06 3.63 -6.07
CA ARG A 80 12.50 2.29 -6.47
C ARG A 80 11.41 1.43 -7.13
N HIS A 81 10.13 1.64 -6.80
CA HIS A 81 9.02 0.95 -7.44
C HIS A 81 8.73 1.51 -8.84
N GLN A 82 8.70 2.83 -8.98
CA GLN A 82 8.56 3.46 -10.29
C GLN A 82 9.72 3.08 -11.21
N ILE A 83 10.95 3.02 -10.67
CA ILE A 83 12.11 2.49 -11.39
C ILE A 83 11.87 1.03 -11.81
N ALA A 84 11.38 0.18 -10.90
CA ALA A 84 11.09 -1.23 -11.21
C ALA A 84 10.06 -1.38 -12.34
N GLU A 85 8.96 -0.62 -12.30
CA GLU A 85 7.92 -0.62 -13.33
C GLU A 85 8.45 -0.11 -14.68
N ASN A 86 9.14 1.04 -14.68
CA ASN A 86 9.65 1.65 -15.91
C ASN A 86 10.73 0.80 -16.60
N THR A 87 11.47 0.00 -15.82
CA THR A 87 12.59 -0.80 -16.34
C THR A 87 12.24 -2.28 -16.53
N GLY A 88 11.06 -2.72 -16.06
CA GLY A 88 10.67 -4.14 -16.02
C GLY A 88 11.47 -5.00 -15.03
N LEU A 89 12.20 -4.36 -14.10
CA LEU A 89 13.05 -5.04 -13.12
C LEU A 89 12.25 -5.43 -11.87
N THR A 90 12.71 -6.47 -11.17
CA THR A 90 12.15 -6.81 -9.85
C THR A 90 12.62 -5.82 -8.78
N SER A 91 11.83 -5.63 -7.71
CA SER A 91 12.22 -4.76 -6.59
C SER A 91 13.54 -5.18 -5.92
N ALA A 92 13.87 -6.48 -5.95
CA ALA A 92 15.12 -7.01 -5.44
C ALA A 92 16.32 -6.58 -6.30
N GLU A 93 16.16 -6.58 -7.63
CA GLU A 93 17.18 -6.12 -8.58
C GLU A 93 17.42 -4.62 -8.47
N VAL A 94 16.35 -3.82 -8.38
CA VAL A 94 16.45 -2.38 -8.14
C VAL A 94 17.14 -2.09 -6.80
N THR A 95 16.86 -2.88 -5.76
CA THR A 95 17.51 -2.73 -4.46
C THR A 95 19.01 -3.05 -4.51
N LYS A 96 19.40 -4.11 -5.24
CA LYS A 96 20.82 -4.44 -5.47
C LYS A 96 21.51 -3.36 -6.30
N ALA A 97 20.85 -2.86 -7.34
CA ALA A 97 21.37 -1.76 -8.15
C ALA A 97 21.56 -0.49 -7.33
N ALA A 98 20.58 -0.11 -6.51
CA ALA A 98 20.67 1.04 -5.60
C ALA A 98 21.84 0.94 -4.62
N HIS A 99 22.17 -0.27 -4.12
CA HIS A 99 23.36 -0.47 -3.26
C HIS A 99 24.65 -0.16 -4.02
N ARG A 100 24.76 -0.66 -5.26
CA ARG A 100 25.93 -0.42 -6.12
C ARG A 100 26.04 1.06 -6.51
N LEU A 101 24.91 1.73 -6.73
CA LEU A 101 24.86 3.16 -7.05
C LEU A 101 25.29 4.04 -5.87
N LYS A 102 24.97 3.63 -4.64
CA LYS A 102 25.47 4.30 -3.44
C LYS A 102 27.00 4.33 -3.36
N GLU A 103 27.67 3.26 -3.81
CA GLU A 103 29.15 3.17 -3.82
C GLU A 103 29.83 4.15 -4.80
N VAL A 104 29.05 4.78 -5.67
CA VAL A 104 29.49 5.82 -6.63
C VAL A 104 28.83 7.17 -6.36
N GLY A 105 28.24 7.36 -5.17
CA GLY A 105 27.66 8.64 -4.74
C GLY A 105 26.24 8.92 -5.23
N ILE A 106 25.60 7.98 -5.92
CA ILE A 106 24.19 8.11 -6.34
C ILE A 106 23.31 7.45 -5.28
N GLU A 107 22.70 8.26 -4.42
CA GLU A 107 21.78 7.78 -3.39
C GLU A 107 20.34 7.68 -3.92
N ILE A 108 19.84 6.45 -4.00
CA ILE A 108 18.40 6.20 -4.16
C ILE A 108 17.83 5.99 -2.76
N PRO A 109 16.99 6.90 -2.24
CA PRO A 109 16.47 6.80 -0.89
C PRO A 109 15.78 5.44 -0.65
N ARG A 110 16.01 4.87 0.54
CA ARG A 110 15.28 3.67 1.00
C ARG A 110 13.99 4.13 1.64
N VAL A 111 12.85 3.82 1.02
CA VAL A 111 11.50 4.09 1.56
C VAL A 111 11.29 3.48 2.97
N LEU A 112 12.04 2.43 3.32
CA LEU A 112 11.90 1.71 4.59
C LEU A 112 12.60 2.36 5.79
N GLY A 113 13.68 3.13 5.58
CA GLY A 113 14.43 3.75 6.68
C GLY A 113 13.64 4.88 7.33
N SER A 114 13.00 5.70 6.49
CA SER A 114 12.19 6.84 6.91
C SER A 114 10.96 6.43 7.72
N PHE A 115 10.33 5.28 7.44
CA PHE A 115 9.10 4.89 8.12
C PHE A 115 9.32 4.41 9.56
N LYS A 116 10.40 3.67 9.84
CA LYS A 116 10.71 3.24 11.22
C LYS A 116 11.01 4.43 12.12
N GLN A 117 11.79 5.37 11.61
CA GLN A 117 12.11 6.60 12.33
C GLN A 117 10.86 7.43 12.55
N LEU A 118 10.00 7.54 11.53
CA LEU A 118 8.71 8.18 11.67
C LEU A 118 7.77 7.50 12.66
N GLU A 119 7.74 6.15 12.75
CA GLU A 119 6.97 5.45 13.78
C GLU A 119 7.46 5.84 15.19
N GLN A 120 8.78 5.96 15.38
CA GLN A 120 9.38 6.38 16.65
C GLN A 120 9.10 7.85 16.97
N ASP A 121 9.28 8.75 16.00
CA ASP A 121 9.02 10.17 16.16
C ASP A 121 7.54 10.42 16.50
N ALA A 122 6.63 9.71 15.83
CA ALA A 122 5.19 9.82 16.07
C ALA A 122 4.74 9.23 17.41
N GLU A 123 5.45 8.23 17.94
CA GLU A 123 5.14 7.58 19.21
C GLU A 123 5.50 8.48 20.40
N ILE A 124 6.58 9.25 20.30
CA ILE A 124 7.08 10.12 21.38
C ILE A 124 6.49 11.54 21.31
N GLU A 125 6.20 12.05 20.12
CA GLU A 125 5.77 13.44 19.95
C GLU A 125 4.30 13.67 20.33
N GLU A 126 3.98 14.58 21.24
CA GLU A 126 2.60 14.87 21.65
C GLU A 126 2.00 16.11 20.97
N ASP A 127 2.83 17.00 20.42
CA ASP A 127 2.36 18.24 19.79
C ASP A 127 1.74 17.97 18.41
N ASP A 128 0.44 18.28 18.29
CA ASP A 128 -0.32 18.15 17.05
C ASP A 128 0.33 18.91 15.87
N LYS A 129 1.00 20.05 16.11
CA LYS A 129 1.69 20.79 15.02
C LYS A 129 2.86 20.01 14.45
N LYS A 130 3.71 19.47 15.32
CA LYS A 130 4.86 18.65 14.89
C LYS A 130 4.41 17.32 14.29
N LEU A 131 3.36 16.72 14.83
CA LEU A 131 2.72 15.54 14.25
C LEU A 131 2.21 15.83 12.82
N GLN A 132 1.62 17.00 12.58
CA GLN A 132 1.24 17.42 11.24
C GLN A 132 2.46 17.60 10.31
N GLU A 133 3.57 18.14 10.78
CA GLU A 133 4.83 18.23 10.02
C GLU A 133 5.37 16.84 9.65
N ILE A 134 5.39 15.90 10.61
CA ILE A 134 5.76 14.50 10.36
C ILE A 134 4.87 13.90 9.27
N LEU A 135 3.55 14.09 9.36
CA LEU A 135 2.63 13.62 8.33
C LEU A 135 2.91 14.29 6.99
N ASN A 136 3.19 15.59 6.93
CA ASN A 136 3.48 16.33 5.69
C ASN A 136 4.81 15.90 5.03
N ASN A 137 5.79 15.47 5.83
CA ASN A 137 7.10 15.03 5.35
C ASN A 137 7.10 13.62 4.75
N LEU A 138 6.04 12.82 4.95
CA LEU A 138 5.89 11.54 4.24
C LEU A 138 5.94 11.75 2.71
N SER A 139 6.50 10.81 1.94
CA SER A 139 6.26 10.82 0.49
C SER A 139 4.97 10.07 0.16
N VAL A 140 4.30 10.44 -0.93
CA VAL A 140 3.15 9.68 -1.46
C VAL A 140 3.55 8.22 -1.70
N ASP A 141 4.75 8.00 -2.24
CA ASP A 141 5.33 6.67 -2.45
C ASP A 141 5.48 5.86 -1.16
N THR A 142 5.83 6.52 -0.06
CA THR A 142 5.96 5.87 1.25
C THR A 142 4.60 5.40 1.75
N ILE A 143 3.57 6.23 1.58
CA ILE A 143 2.19 5.90 1.97
C ILE A 143 1.68 4.71 1.15
N ILE A 144 1.89 4.71 -0.17
CA ILE A 144 1.48 3.63 -1.07
C ILE A 144 2.18 2.32 -0.69
N TYR A 145 3.51 2.36 -0.59
CA TYR A 145 4.32 1.20 -0.26
C TYR A 145 3.80 0.52 1.01
N TYR A 146 3.46 1.32 2.03
CA TYR A 146 3.03 0.79 3.30
C TYR A 146 1.62 0.18 3.24
N PHE A 147 0.63 0.90 2.72
CA PHE A 147 -0.77 0.46 2.80
C PHE A 147 -1.19 -0.53 1.71
N GLN A 148 -0.45 -0.62 0.60
CA GLN A 148 -0.77 -1.55 -0.48
C GLN A 148 0.05 -2.83 -0.42
N TRP A 149 1.30 -2.76 0.06
CA TRP A 149 2.27 -3.86 -0.13
C TRP A 149 2.79 -4.48 1.18
N ARG A 150 2.60 -3.83 2.33
CA ARG A 150 2.85 -4.47 3.63
C ARG A 150 1.57 -5.08 4.20
N SER A 151 1.65 -6.36 4.56
CA SER A 151 0.59 -7.13 5.24
C SER A 151 0.46 -6.79 6.74
N LYS A 152 1.45 -6.09 7.32
CA LYS A 152 1.41 -5.67 8.73
C LYS A 152 0.85 -4.27 8.84
N ASP A 153 -0.20 -4.14 9.64
CA ASP A 153 -0.78 -2.84 9.99
C ASP A 153 0.28 -1.93 10.64
N PRO A 154 0.37 -0.66 10.21
CA PRO A 154 1.25 0.29 10.87
C PRO A 154 0.77 0.52 12.30
N LYS A 155 1.71 0.56 13.24
CA LYS A 155 1.38 0.77 14.66
C LYS A 155 1.05 2.24 14.94
N ALA A 156 1.81 3.16 14.35
CA ALA A 156 1.70 4.60 14.63
C ALA A 156 0.72 5.33 13.70
N ILE A 157 0.56 4.86 12.46
CA ILE A 157 -0.23 5.53 11.42
C ILE A 157 -1.31 4.58 10.90
N THR A 158 -2.44 5.10 10.41
CA THR A 158 -3.46 4.28 9.75
C THR A 158 -4.24 5.08 8.71
N VAL A 159 -5.04 4.38 7.90
CA VAL A 159 -5.96 5.01 6.94
C VAL A 159 -7.28 5.32 7.62
N LEU A 160 -7.77 6.55 7.45
CA LEU A 160 -9.05 7.01 7.99
C LEU A 160 -10.21 6.09 7.64
N THR A 161 -10.26 5.59 6.39
CA THR A 161 -11.31 4.65 5.96
C THR A 161 -11.36 3.36 6.77
N LYS A 162 -10.23 2.93 7.32
CA LYS A 162 -10.15 1.75 8.18
C LYS A 162 -10.70 2.04 9.57
N ILE A 163 -10.33 3.18 10.16
CA ILE A 163 -10.86 3.63 11.46
C ILE A 163 -12.38 3.67 11.43
N LEU A 164 -12.94 4.37 10.44
CA LEU A 164 -14.37 4.56 10.29
C LEU A 164 -15.11 3.23 10.10
N LYS A 165 -14.59 2.32 9.27
CA LYS A 165 -15.18 0.98 9.09
C LYS A 165 -15.16 0.16 10.37
N ASN A 166 -14.05 0.22 11.11
CA ASN A 166 -13.93 -0.49 12.39
C ASN A 166 -14.88 0.07 13.45
N ALA A 167 -15.21 1.37 13.37
CA ALA A 167 -16.23 2.01 14.19
C ALA A 167 -17.67 1.74 13.73
N GLY A 168 -17.87 0.86 12.73
CA GLY A 168 -19.20 0.52 12.19
C GLY A 168 -19.79 1.55 11.23
N LEU A 169 -19.03 2.59 10.86
CA LEU A 169 -19.53 3.68 10.02
C LEU A 169 -19.48 3.30 8.54
N HIS A 170 -20.52 3.69 7.81
CA HIS A 170 -20.59 3.53 6.37
C HIS A 170 -19.94 4.70 5.65
N ILE A 171 -19.02 4.41 4.73
CA ILE A 171 -18.22 5.44 4.06
C ILE A 171 -18.38 5.30 2.56
N ARG A 172 -18.88 6.36 1.92
CA ARG A 172 -18.82 6.55 0.47
C ARG A 172 -17.70 7.52 0.14
N THR A 173 -17.15 7.45 -1.06
CA THR A 173 -16.06 8.33 -1.51
C THR A 173 -16.39 9.82 -1.32
N ARG A 174 -17.65 10.21 -1.60
CA ARG A 174 -18.13 11.59 -1.44
C ARG A 174 -18.13 12.08 0.02
N GLU A 175 -18.26 11.18 0.99
CA GLU A 175 -18.28 11.55 2.42
C GLU A 175 -16.87 11.79 2.98
N LEU A 176 -15.81 11.36 2.27
CA LEU A 176 -14.44 11.52 2.75
C LEU A 176 -13.98 12.98 2.82
N LYS A 177 -14.50 13.86 1.97
CA LYS A 177 -14.16 15.29 2.04
C LYS A 177 -14.74 15.93 3.32
N PRO A 178 -16.06 15.88 3.59
CA PRO A 178 -16.62 16.39 4.84
C PRO A 178 -15.96 15.85 6.11
N VAL A 179 -15.60 14.55 6.12
CA VAL A 179 -14.90 13.96 7.27
C VAL A 179 -13.50 14.55 7.45
N ARG A 180 -12.73 14.69 6.35
CA ARG A 180 -11.40 15.31 6.41
C ARG A 180 -11.47 16.73 6.95
N ASP A 181 -12.43 17.51 6.48
CA ASP A 181 -12.61 18.90 6.89
C ASP A 181 -12.98 18.95 8.38
N THR A 182 -13.91 18.10 8.84
CA THR A 182 -14.26 17.98 10.29
C THR A 182 -13.05 17.66 11.17
N ILE A 183 -12.18 16.74 10.74
CA ILE A 183 -10.97 16.36 11.49
C ILE A 183 -9.96 17.52 11.50
N ARG A 184 -9.82 18.22 10.37
CA ARG A 184 -8.92 19.39 10.25
C ARG A 184 -9.38 20.54 11.14
N ASP A 185 -10.69 20.80 11.18
CA ASP A 185 -11.28 21.93 11.93
C ASP A 185 -11.05 21.80 13.45
N VAL A 186 -10.99 20.57 13.96
CA VAL A 186 -10.66 20.30 15.38
C VAL A 186 -9.15 20.18 15.64
N GLY A 187 -8.31 20.48 14.66
CA GLY A 187 -6.85 20.51 14.79
C GLY A 187 -6.17 19.14 14.86
N ILE A 188 -6.84 18.04 14.50
CA ILE A 188 -6.23 16.72 14.53
C ILE A 188 -5.30 16.55 13.31
N PRO A 189 -4.06 16.07 13.50
CA PRO A 189 -3.13 15.84 12.41
C PRO A 189 -3.68 14.88 11.36
N ILE A 190 -3.72 15.34 10.10
CA ILE A 190 -4.27 14.59 8.99
C ILE A 190 -3.54 14.92 7.69
N ARG A 191 -3.30 13.90 6.87
CA ARG A 191 -2.77 14.08 5.52
C ARG A 191 -3.62 13.40 4.48
N PHE A 192 -3.85 14.12 3.40
CA PHE A 192 -4.39 13.57 2.17
C PHE A 192 -3.26 13.36 1.16
N ALA A 193 -3.17 12.15 0.62
CA ALA A 193 -2.23 11.79 -0.43
C ALA A 193 -3.03 11.31 -1.64
N GLU A 194 -3.12 12.16 -2.65
CA GLU A 194 -3.53 11.75 -3.99
C GLU A 194 -2.40 10.95 -4.60
N THR A 195 -2.73 9.78 -5.14
CA THR A 195 -1.75 8.96 -5.84
C THR A 195 -1.94 9.16 -7.33
N SER A 196 -0.83 9.22 -8.07
CA SER A 196 -0.82 9.11 -9.53
C SER A 196 -1.21 7.70 -10.00
N TYR A 197 -1.31 6.74 -9.08
CA TYR A 197 -1.61 5.35 -9.35
C TYR A 197 -3.10 5.11 -9.43
N SER A 198 -3.52 4.49 -10.53
CA SER A 198 -4.88 4.01 -10.71
C SER A 198 -4.97 2.50 -10.48
N ILE A 199 -5.95 2.05 -9.70
CA ILE A 199 -6.27 0.62 -9.63
C ILE A 199 -7.13 0.27 -10.84
N LYS A 200 -6.70 -0.73 -11.63
CA LYS A 200 -7.55 -1.34 -12.66
C LYS A 200 -8.58 -2.26 -12.01
N ARG A 201 -9.87 -1.94 -12.18
CA ARG A 201 -10.99 -2.83 -11.85
C ARG A 201 -11.96 -2.87 -13.02
N ASN A 202 -12.29 -4.07 -13.49
CA ASN A 202 -13.20 -4.28 -14.62
C ASN A 202 -12.82 -3.46 -15.87
N GLY A 203 -11.52 -3.38 -16.18
CA GLY A 203 -11.00 -2.61 -17.31
C GLY A 203 -10.99 -1.09 -17.14
N LYS A 204 -11.48 -0.55 -16.00
CA LYS A 204 -11.45 0.89 -15.70
C LYS A 204 -10.38 1.22 -14.66
N GLU A 205 -9.70 2.33 -14.88
CA GLU A 205 -8.69 2.89 -13.99
C GLU A 205 -9.35 3.85 -13.00
N TYR A 206 -9.14 3.61 -11.70
CA TYR A 206 -9.66 4.47 -10.64
C TYR A 206 -8.49 5.07 -9.87
N PRO A 207 -8.38 6.42 -9.77
CA PRO A 207 -7.34 7.05 -8.99
C PRO A 207 -7.45 6.62 -7.54
N GLN A 208 -6.33 6.18 -6.96
CA GLN A 208 -6.29 5.83 -5.56
C GLN A 208 -5.91 7.05 -4.72
N SER A 209 -6.52 7.21 -3.57
CA SER A 209 -6.15 8.24 -2.61
C SER A 209 -6.19 7.70 -1.19
N TYR A 210 -5.27 8.20 -0.38
CA TYR A 210 -5.15 7.81 1.02
C TYR A 210 -5.37 9.03 1.90
N THR A 211 -6.18 8.86 2.93
CA THR A 211 -6.28 9.83 4.02
C THR A 211 -5.67 9.18 5.25
N VAL A 212 -4.55 9.74 5.70
CA VAL A 212 -3.64 9.14 6.67
C VAL A 212 -3.67 9.97 7.95
N VAL A 213 -3.73 9.28 9.08
CA VAL A 213 -3.82 9.85 10.44
C VAL A 213 -3.01 9.00 11.41
N PHE A 214 -2.67 9.53 12.57
CA PHE A 214 -2.05 8.73 13.63
C PHE A 214 -3.07 7.85 14.36
N THR A 215 -2.67 6.64 14.71
CA THR A 215 -3.50 5.67 15.45
C THR A 215 -3.87 6.16 16.85
N LYS A 216 -2.99 6.91 17.52
CA LYS A 216 -3.27 7.50 18.84
C LYS A 216 -4.40 8.53 18.84
N HIS A 217 -4.76 9.09 17.67
CA HIS A 217 -5.87 10.04 17.56
C HIS A 217 -7.20 9.37 17.17
N ILE A 218 -7.28 8.03 17.12
CA ILE A 218 -8.52 7.33 16.74
C ILE A 218 -9.73 7.80 17.55
N GLU A 219 -9.60 7.90 18.87
CA GLU A 219 -10.70 8.32 19.73
C GLU A 219 -11.09 9.78 19.47
N ARG A 220 -10.11 10.69 19.39
CA ARG A 220 -10.32 12.10 19.05
C ARG A 220 -11.03 12.26 17.70
N ILE A 221 -10.66 11.47 16.70
CA ILE A 221 -11.29 11.46 15.37
C ILE A 221 -12.75 11.03 15.46
N LEU A 222 -13.04 9.94 16.17
CA LEU A 222 -14.41 9.45 16.32
C LEU A 222 -15.28 10.43 17.10
N LEU A 223 -14.73 11.08 18.13
CA LEU A 223 -15.40 12.15 18.88
C LEU A 223 -15.69 13.36 17.99
N ALA A 224 -14.72 13.83 17.21
CA ALA A 224 -14.91 14.95 16.29
C ALA A 224 -16.01 14.68 15.26
N ILE A 225 -16.04 13.46 14.71
CA ILE A 225 -17.06 13.05 13.75
C ILE A 225 -18.44 12.99 14.41
N ARG A 226 -18.56 12.38 15.60
CA ARG A 226 -19.82 12.32 16.35
C ARG A 226 -20.31 13.70 16.79
N GLY A 227 -19.38 14.62 17.07
CA GLY A 227 -19.65 16.01 17.40
C GLY A 227 -20.11 16.87 16.22
N ASN A 228 -20.04 16.35 14.98
CA ASN A 228 -20.58 16.96 13.78
C ASN A 228 -21.84 16.18 13.31
N PRO A 229 -23.06 16.61 13.67
CA PRO A 229 -24.29 15.86 13.38
C PRO A 229 -24.51 15.59 11.89
N ASP A 230 -24.16 16.55 11.03
CA ASP A 230 -24.35 16.43 9.58
C ASP A 230 -23.45 15.36 8.97
N VAL A 231 -22.19 15.32 9.37
CA VAL A 231 -21.24 14.32 8.91
C VAL A 231 -21.56 12.96 9.53
N PHE A 232 -21.84 12.91 10.83
CA PHE A 232 -22.16 11.67 11.52
C PHE A 232 -23.40 10.99 10.92
N LYS A 233 -24.48 11.74 10.67
CA LYS A 233 -25.71 11.19 10.08
C LYS A 233 -25.44 10.49 8.76
N ARG A 234 -24.70 11.14 7.85
CA ARG A 234 -24.36 10.57 6.53
C ARG A 234 -23.53 9.29 6.62
N LEU A 235 -22.68 9.19 7.64
CA LEU A 235 -21.86 8.01 7.88
C LEU A 235 -22.62 6.90 8.61
N ASN A 236 -23.57 7.26 9.46
CA ASN A 236 -24.37 6.33 10.24
C ASN A 236 -25.53 5.73 9.42
N ASP A 237 -25.92 6.37 8.32
CA ASP A 237 -26.87 5.83 7.34
C ASP A 237 -26.31 4.56 6.67
N ASN A 238 -26.49 3.42 7.33
CA ASN A 238 -26.07 2.12 6.86
C ASN A 238 -26.94 1.73 5.64
N PRO A 239 -26.37 1.48 4.45
CA PRO A 239 -27.14 1.07 3.28
C PRO A 239 -27.63 -0.38 3.40
N VAL A 240 -27.27 -1.06 4.49
CA VAL A 240 -27.84 -2.35 4.84
C VAL A 240 -29.05 -2.09 5.73
N ALA A 241 -30.23 -2.38 5.21
CA ALA A 241 -31.47 -2.34 5.96
C ALA A 241 -31.97 -3.76 6.23
N LEU A 242 -32.70 -3.93 7.34
CA LEU A 242 -33.54 -5.11 7.52
C LEU A 242 -34.67 -5.03 6.47
N ALA A 243 -34.83 -6.10 5.70
CA ALA A 243 -35.87 -6.21 4.69
C ALA A 243 -37.06 -7.04 5.18
N TYR A 244 -36.78 -8.15 5.89
CA TYR A 244 -37.80 -9.02 6.44
C TYR A 244 -37.32 -9.69 7.73
N GLY A 245 -38.29 -10.19 8.49
CA GLY A 245 -38.07 -10.97 9.70
C GLY A 245 -37.81 -10.14 10.94
N PRO A 246 -37.39 -10.79 12.03
CA PRO A 246 -37.25 -10.13 13.32
C PRO A 246 -36.13 -9.09 13.33
N GLU A 247 -36.30 -8.07 14.17
CA GLU A 247 -35.31 -7.03 14.41
C GLU A 247 -34.04 -7.66 15.03
N PRO A 248 -32.86 -7.44 14.45
CA PRO A 248 -31.63 -8.02 14.98
C PRO A 248 -31.15 -7.23 16.20
N GLN A 249 -30.42 -7.91 17.10
CA GLN A 249 -29.68 -7.24 18.17
C GLN A 249 -28.59 -6.30 17.63
N GLN A 250 -28.02 -6.62 16.46
CA GLN A 250 -27.01 -5.81 15.80
C GLN A 250 -27.18 -5.84 14.28
N TYR A 251 -27.27 -4.65 13.67
CA TYR A 251 -27.28 -4.51 12.23
C TYR A 251 -25.91 -4.83 11.62
N PRO A 252 -25.85 -5.64 10.55
CA PRO A 252 -24.60 -5.89 9.86
C PRO A 252 -24.09 -4.67 9.11
N THR A 253 -22.77 -4.57 9.02
CA THR A 253 -22.09 -3.55 8.24
C THR A 253 -21.97 -3.97 6.78
N THR A 254 -21.78 -3.00 5.89
CA THR A 254 -21.44 -3.30 4.48
C THR A 254 -20.19 -4.17 4.29
N THR A 255 -19.28 -4.17 5.27
CA THR A 255 -18.05 -4.97 5.29
C THR A 255 -18.33 -6.43 5.57
N ASP A 256 -19.30 -6.72 6.45
CA ASP A 256 -19.71 -8.08 6.79
C ASP A 256 -20.20 -8.85 5.55
N PHE A 257 -20.95 -8.19 4.67
CA PHE A 257 -21.37 -8.78 3.38
C PHE A 257 -20.24 -8.93 2.36
N ARG A 258 -19.19 -8.10 2.43
CA ARG A 258 -18.10 -8.14 1.44
C ARG A 258 -17.18 -9.35 1.64
N LYS A 259 -17.02 -9.81 2.89
CA LYS A 259 -16.18 -10.97 3.20
C LYS A 259 -16.90 -12.30 2.97
N GLY A 260 -18.24 -12.33 2.96
CA GLY A 260 -19.03 -13.55 2.66
C GLY A 260 -18.93 -14.67 3.69
N GLU A 261 -18.12 -14.53 4.75
CA GLU A 261 -17.89 -15.58 5.75
C GLU A 261 -19.11 -15.82 6.66
N LYS A 262 -19.82 -14.75 7.03
CA LYS A 262 -20.89 -14.78 8.04
C LYS A 262 -22.30 -14.72 7.46
N TYR A 263 -22.44 -14.41 6.18
CA TYR A 263 -23.73 -14.14 5.54
C TYR A 263 -23.84 -14.90 4.22
N VAL A 264 -24.99 -15.53 4.00
CA VAL A 264 -25.33 -16.23 2.76
C VAL A 264 -26.40 -15.47 1.99
N SER A 265 -26.30 -15.47 0.67
CA SER A 265 -27.30 -14.84 -0.21
C SER A 265 -28.54 -15.71 -0.29
N VAL A 266 -29.73 -15.12 -0.10
CA VAL A 266 -31.01 -15.82 -0.27
C VAL A 266 -31.13 -16.39 -1.69
N GLY A 267 -30.61 -15.69 -2.70
CA GLY A 267 -30.60 -16.20 -4.07
C GLY A 267 -29.73 -17.46 -4.24
N THR A 268 -28.64 -17.56 -3.49
CA THR A 268 -27.78 -18.75 -3.46
C THR A 268 -28.50 -19.91 -2.78
N VAL A 269 -29.11 -19.67 -1.62
CA VAL A 269 -29.93 -20.67 -0.92
C VAL A 269 -31.05 -21.22 -1.82
N LEU A 270 -31.77 -20.34 -2.53
CA LEU A 270 -32.82 -20.73 -3.47
C LEU A 270 -32.32 -21.62 -4.61
N TRP A 271 -31.14 -21.30 -5.15
CA TRP A 271 -30.55 -22.06 -6.24
C TRP A 271 -29.97 -23.41 -5.78
N ASP A 272 -29.30 -23.44 -4.63
CA ASP A 272 -28.58 -24.62 -4.16
C ASP A 272 -29.52 -25.67 -3.58
N HIS A 273 -30.56 -25.25 -2.86
CA HIS A 273 -31.51 -26.18 -2.22
C HIS A 273 -32.75 -26.49 -3.05
N PHE A 274 -33.18 -25.57 -3.92
CA PHE A 274 -34.46 -25.70 -4.63
C PHE A 274 -34.35 -25.57 -6.15
N ARG A 275 -33.14 -25.28 -6.69
CA ARG A 275 -32.93 -24.96 -8.12
C ARG A 275 -33.87 -23.86 -8.61
N PHE A 276 -34.26 -22.96 -7.72
CA PHE A 276 -35.24 -21.91 -7.99
C PHE A 276 -34.55 -20.57 -8.22
N ARG A 277 -34.96 -19.84 -9.26
CA ARG A 277 -34.50 -18.47 -9.52
C ARG A 277 -35.66 -17.51 -9.37
N ILE A 278 -35.43 -16.46 -8.57
CA ILE A 278 -36.33 -15.31 -8.49
C ILE A 278 -35.78 -14.17 -9.33
N SER A 279 -36.64 -13.60 -10.15
CA SER A 279 -36.37 -12.32 -10.80
C SER A 279 -36.30 -11.22 -9.74
N SER A 280 -35.21 -10.45 -9.75
CA SER A 280 -35.04 -9.30 -8.85
C SER A 280 -35.93 -8.11 -9.22
N GLN A 281 -36.52 -8.10 -10.43
CA GLN A 281 -37.25 -6.97 -10.98
C GLN A 281 -38.75 -6.95 -10.65
N SER A 282 -39.35 -8.06 -10.21
CA SER A 282 -40.81 -8.22 -10.14
C SER A 282 -41.39 -8.39 -8.74
N GLY A 283 -40.70 -7.93 -7.69
CA GLY A 283 -41.20 -8.07 -6.30
C GLY A 283 -41.27 -9.52 -5.80
N GLY A 284 -40.70 -10.49 -6.52
CA GLY A 284 -40.77 -11.91 -6.16
C GLY A 284 -40.19 -12.21 -4.76
N TYR A 285 -39.15 -11.47 -4.36
CA TYR A 285 -38.61 -11.57 -2.99
C TYR A 285 -39.59 -11.07 -1.93
N ASN A 286 -40.40 -10.03 -2.19
CA ASN A 286 -41.44 -9.58 -1.25
C ASN A 286 -42.47 -10.69 -1.03
N ALA A 287 -42.97 -11.29 -2.11
CA ALA A 287 -43.97 -12.36 -2.01
C ALA A 287 -43.41 -13.58 -1.24
N LEU A 288 -42.16 -13.95 -1.50
CA LEU A 288 -41.55 -15.13 -0.90
C LEU A 288 -41.14 -14.93 0.56
N LEU A 289 -40.54 -13.77 0.88
CA LEU A 289 -39.93 -13.51 2.18
C LEU A 289 -40.86 -12.81 3.18
N ASN A 290 -42.09 -12.47 2.79
CA ASN A 290 -43.05 -11.93 3.73
C ASN A 290 -43.31 -12.92 4.87
N GLY A 291 -43.23 -12.46 6.13
CA GLY A 291 -43.34 -13.31 7.31
C GLY A 291 -42.12 -14.20 7.60
N CYS A 292 -40.95 -13.91 7.01
CA CYS A 292 -39.74 -14.69 7.26
C CYS A 292 -39.39 -14.75 8.75
N ARG A 293 -39.04 -15.95 9.25
CA ARG A 293 -38.72 -16.16 10.67
C ARG A 293 -37.29 -15.74 11.03
N VAL A 294 -36.43 -15.49 10.04
CA VAL A 294 -35.05 -15.05 10.22
C VAL A 294 -34.85 -13.64 9.68
N SER A 295 -33.91 -12.90 10.26
CA SER A 295 -33.58 -11.55 9.80
C SER A 295 -32.93 -11.61 8.42
N VAL A 296 -33.58 -11.00 7.43
CA VAL A 296 -33.06 -10.89 6.06
C VAL A 296 -32.71 -9.45 5.78
N PHE A 297 -31.45 -9.22 5.41
CA PHE A 297 -30.87 -7.90 5.16
C PHE A 297 -30.78 -7.61 3.66
N LYS A 298 -31.03 -6.35 3.28
CA LYS A 298 -30.93 -5.87 1.90
C LYS A 298 -29.81 -4.84 1.76
N LYS A 299 -28.92 -5.08 0.79
CA LYS A 299 -27.87 -4.14 0.34
C LYS A 299 -27.90 -3.97 -1.18
N HIS A 300 -27.50 -5.01 -1.90
CA HIS A 300 -27.66 -5.15 -3.37
C HIS A 300 -28.42 -6.44 -3.73
N ALA A 301 -28.36 -7.42 -2.84
CA ALA A 301 -29.19 -8.61 -2.81
C ALA A 301 -29.74 -8.81 -1.38
N TYR A 302 -30.48 -9.88 -1.18
CA TYR A 302 -31.00 -10.31 0.12
C TYR A 302 -30.06 -11.33 0.75
N TYR A 303 -29.77 -11.17 2.03
CA TYR A 303 -28.82 -11.99 2.77
C TYR A 303 -29.37 -12.35 4.15
N CYS A 304 -29.08 -13.56 4.63
CA CYS A 304 -29.28 -13.95 6.03
C CYS A 304 -27.94 -14.34 6.65
N ARG A 305 -27.88 -14.41 7.98
CA ARG A 305 -26.69 -14.97 8.63
C ARG A 305 -26.58 -16.46 8.31
N LYS A 306 -25.34 -16.95 8.20
CA LYS A 306 -25.05 -18.35 7.84
C LYS A 306 -25.50 -19.34 8.91
N ASP A 307 -25.48 -18.95 10.18
CA ASP A 307 -26.00 -19.78 11.29
C ASP A 307 -27.53 -19.89 11.29
N GLN A 308 -28.23 -19.04 10.53
CA GLN A 308 -29.68 -19.09 10.34
C GLN A 308 -30.08 -19.67 8.97
N GLU A 309 -29.13 -20.24 8.23
CA GLU A 309 -29.36 -20.73 6.87
C GLU A 309 -30.37 -21.88 6.84
N ASN A 310 -30.30 -22.83 7.78
CA ASN A 310 -31.24 -23.95 7.85
C ASN A 310 -32.67 -23.48 8.11
N ASP A 311 -32.87 -22.54 9.04
CA ASP A 311 -34.18 -21.95 9.33
C ASP A 311 -34.74 -21.19 8.12
N LEU A 312 -33.87 -20.51 7.36
CA LEU A 312 -34.25 -19.90 6.10
C LEU A 312 -34.67 -20.95 5.07
N VAL A 313 -33.91 -22.04 4.91
CA VAL A 313 -34.23 -23.13 3.98
C VAL A 313 -35.60 -23.73 4.32
N ASP A 314 -35.88 -24.00 5.58
CA ASP A 314 -37.15 -24.59 5.99
C ASP A 314 -38.33 -23.63 5.72
N PHE A 315 -38.17 -22.35 6.08
CA PHE A 315 -39.16 -21.32 5.74
C PHE A 315 -39.39 -21.22 4.23
N LEU A 316 -38.33 -21.19 3.42
CA LEU A 316 -38.42 -21.10 1.97
C LEU A 316 -39.09 -22.34 1.36
N ARG A 317 -38.86 -23.52 1.93
CA ARG A 317 -39.53 -24.77 1.51
C ARG A 317 -41.04 -24.68 1.73
N GLU A 318 -41.47 -24.23 2.91
CA GLU A 318 -42.90 -24.01 3.22
C GLU A 318 -43.52 -23.04 2.21
N ARG A 319 -42.92 -21.87 2.01
CA ARG A 319 -43.44 -20.85 1.08
C ARG A 319 -43.47 -21.33 -0.37
N LEU A 320 -42.43 -22.02 -0.84
CA LEU A 320 -42.41 -22.54 -2.21
C LEU A 320 -43.47 -23.64 -2.44
N ARG A 321 -43.82 -24.42 -1.42
CA ARG A 321 -44.97 -25.36 -1.48
C ARG A 321 -46.30 -24.61 -1.56
N GLU A 322 -46.49 -23.58 -0.74
CA GLU A 322 -47.70 -22.74 -0.79
C GLU A 322 -47.89 -22.10 -2.18
N PHE A 323 -46.80 -21.69 -2.84
CA PHE A 323 -46.82 -21.17 -4.20
C PHE A 323 -46.88 -22.26 -5.30
N GLY A 324 -46.97 -23.54 -4.93
CA GLY A 324 -47.01 -24.67 -5.87
C GLY A 324 -45.74 -24.81 -6.72
N LYS A 325 -44.59 -24.33 -6.23
CA LYS A 325 -43.30 -24.36 -6.96
C LYS A 325 -42.51 -25.63 -6.70
N ILE A 326 -42.76 -26.31 -5.58
CA ILE A 326 -42.16 -27.60 -5.23
C ILE A 326 -43.23 -28.48 -4.57
N LYS A 327 -43.03 -29.81 -4.59
CA LYS A 327 -43.97 -30.78 -4.01
C LYS A 327 -43.79 -30.97 -2.50
#